data_AF-A0AAX2S1D9-F1
#
_entry.id   AF-A0AAX2S1D9-F1
#
_cell.length_a   1.000
_cell.length_b   1.000
_cell.length_c   1.000
_cell.angle_alpha   90.00
_cell.angle_beta   90.00
_cell.angle_gamma   90.00
#
_symmetry.space_group_name_H-M   'P 1'
#
loop_
_entity.id
_entity.type
_entity.pdbx_description
1 polymer ?
#
loop_
_entity_poly.entity_id
_entity_poly.type
_entity_poly.pdbx_seq_one_letter_code
_entity_poly.pdbx_strand_id
1 'polypeptide(L)'
;MDSVLGVAEWLFDKAVDLIMWLLGLLWIALQWFFENWKFSLVIIVILSIVGFILGKIQEKKEFKERVEREERCFIRRNTCDSCGETFTIDTVGVEELDRYQTYKEVEERTAKGGYKTRQVRITKVKEKTNYKCSHCGNETFEIEERELS
;
A
#
# COMPACT_ATOMS: atom_id res chain seq x y z
N MET A 1 -46.22 -5.52 56.36
CA MET A 1 -45.41 -6.04 55.23
C MET A 1 -46.13 -5.84 53.89
N ASP A 2 -47.39 -5.40 53.90
CA ASP A 2 -48.23 -5.30 52.69
C ASP A 2 -47.89 -4.10 51.78
N SER A 3 -47.25 -3.07 52.31
CA SER A 3 -46.84 -1.90 51.52
C SER A 3 -45.67 -2.18 50.57
N VAL A 4 -44.82 -3.17 50.87
CA VAL A 4 -43.65 -3.50 50.04
C VAL A 4 -44.08 -4.32 48.81
N LEU A 5 -45.05 -5.22 48.98
CA LEU A 5 -45.62 -6.01 47.88
C LEU A 5 -46.32 -5.12 46.83
N GLY A 6 -47.11 -4.13 47.27
CA GLY A 6 -47.81 -3.24 46.34
C GLY A 6 -46.88 -2.35 45.51
N VAL A 7 -45.75 -1.91 46.07
CA VAL A 7 -44.75 -1.13 45.31
C VAL A 7 -44.02 -1.99 44.29
N ALA A 8 -43.74 -3.26 44.61
CA ALA A 8 -43.10 -4.19 43.68
C ALA A 8 -44.00 -4.51 42.48
N GLU A 9 -45.30 -4.74 42.70
CA GLU A 9 -46.27 -4.98 41.62
C GLU A 9 -46.41 -3.75 40.71
N TRP A 10 -46.48 -2.54 41.29
CA TRP A 10 -46.55 -1.31 40.52
C TRP A 10 -45.29 -1.06 39.65
N LEU A 11 -44.10 -1.35 40.18
CA LEU A 11 -42.85 -1.25 39.42
C LEU A 11 -42.77 -2.28 38.29
N PHE A 12 -43.27 -3.49 38.52
CA PHE A 12 -43.31 -4.54 37.49
C PHE A 12 -44.21 -4.14 36.33
N ASP A 13 -45.40 -3.61 36.62
CA ASP A 13 -46.35 -3.15 35.61
C ASP A 13 -45.76 -2.02 34.73
N LYS A 14 -45.07 -1.06 35.36
CA LYS A 14 -44.37 0.02 34.63
C LYS A 14 -43.19 -0.47 33.80
N ALA A 15 -42.48 -1.48 34.27
CA ALA A 15 -41.38 -2.09 33.51
C ALA A 15 -41.92 -2.82 32.26
N VAL A 16 -43.03 -3.53 32.39
CA VAL A 16 -43.69 -4.21 31.26
C VAL A 16 -44.18 -3.20 30.22
N ASP A 17 -44.84 -2.11 30.65
CA ASP A 17 -45.25 -1.01 29.77
C ASP A 17 -44.07 -0.44 28.98
N LEU A 18 -42.95 -0.18 29.65
CA LEU A 18 -41.74 0.37 29.03
C LEU A 18 -41.14 -0.60 28.01
N ILE A 19 -41.07 -1.89 28.35
CA ILE A 19 -40.55 -2.93 27.46
C ILE A 19 -41.42 -3.06 26.21
N MET A 20 -42.75 -3.08 26.36
CA MET A 20 -43.65 -3.14 25.21
C MET A 20 -43.48 -1.92 24.28
N TRP A 21 -43.29 -0.73 24.87
CA TRP A 21 -43.05 0.49 24.09
C TRP A 21 -41.74 0.43 23.30
N LEU A 22 -40.66 -0.05 23.92
CA LEU A 22 -39.36 -0.24 23.26
C LEU A 22 -39.42 -1.28 22.13
N LEU A 23 -40.13 -2.39 22.35
CA LEU A 23 -40.33 -3.41 21.31
C LEU A 23 -41.12 -2.85 20.11
N GLY A 24 -42.12 -2.01 20.36
CA GLY A 24 -42.86 -1.31 19.30
C GLY A 24 -41.97 -0.40 18.46
N LEU A 25 -41.10 0.40 19.10
CA LEU A 25 -40.14 1.25 18.38
C LEU A 25 -39.12 0.43 17.58
N LEU A 26 -38.61 -0.66 18.15
CA LEU A 26 -37.69 -1.57 17.47
C LEU A 26 -38.34 -2.17 16.21
N TRP A 27 -39.61 -2.57 16.31
CA TRP A 27 -40.36 -3.11 15.16
C TRP A 27 -40.52 -2.10 14.03
N ILE A 28 -40.87 -0.84 14.36
CA ILE A 28 -41.00 0.24 13.37
C ILE A 28 -39.65 0.51 12.68
N ALA A 29 -38.55 0.53 13.44
CA ALA A 29 -37.21 0.70 12.88
C ALA A 29 -36.81 -0.45 11.96
N LEU A 30 -37.12 -1.70 12.35
CA LEU A 30 -36.90 -2.88 11.52
C LEU A 30 -37.72 -2.84 10.23
N GLN A 31 -39.00 -2.48 10.30
CA GLN A 31 -39.86 -2.41 9.14
C GLN A 31 -39.38 -1.33 8.15
N TRP A 32 -38.97 -0.17 8.65
CA TRP A 32 -38.37 0.88 7.83
C TRP A 32 -37.04 0.45 7.20
N PHE A 33 -36.24 -0.34 7.92
CA PHE A 33 -35.00 -0.93 7.38
C PHE A 33 -35.28 -1.94 6.26
N PHE A 34 -36.28 -2.81 6.44
CA PHE A 34 -36.68 -3.78 5.41
C PHE A 34 -37.32 -3.15 4.18
N GLU A 35 -38.09 -2.07 4.32
CA GLU A 35 -38.65 -1.35 3.17
C GLU A 35 -37.55 -0.68 2.33
N ASN A 36 -36.50 -0.18 2.99
CA ASN A 36 -35.42 0.55 2.34
C ASN A 36 -34.18 -0.31 2.00
N TRP A 37 -34.25 -1.63 2.14
CA TRP A 37 -33.11 -2.54 1.97
C TRP A 37 -32.45 -2.43 0.57
N LYS A 38 -33.23 -2.07 -0.46
CA LYS A 38 -32.73 -1.86 -1.82
C LYS A 38 -31.76 -0.68 -1.91
N PHE A 39 -32.00 0.39 -1.15
CA PHE A 39 -31.09 1.54 -1.11
C PHE A 39 -29.79 1.21 -0.38
N SER A 40 -29.84 0.35 0.64
CA SER A 40 -28.65 -0.12 1.37
C SER A 40 -27.68 -0.86 0.45
N LEU A 41 -28.18 -1.76 -0.41
CA LEU A 41 -27.35 -2.49 -1.37
C LEU A 41 -26.66 -1.56 -2.38
N VAL A 42 -27.37 -0.54 -2.88
CA VAL A 42 -26.80 0.43 -3.82
C VAL A 42 -25.65 1.22 -3.18
N ILE A 43 -25.80 1.63 -1.92
CA ILE A 43 -24.76 2.34 -1.18
C ILE A 43 -23.51 1.46 -1.00
N ILE A 44 -23.68 0.18 -0.66
CA ILE A 44 -22.57 -0.77 -0.47
C ILE A 44 -21.77 -0.95 -1.77
N VAL A 45 -22.45 -1.08 -2.91
CA VAL A 45 -21.80 -1.20 -4.23
C VAL A 45 -21.01 0.07 -4.55
N ILE A 46 -21.58 1.25 -4.31
CA ILE A 46 -20.90 2.53 -4.56
C ILE A 46 -19.64 2.67 -3.69
N LEU A 47 -19.74 2.36 -2.40
CA LEU A 47 -18.58 2.42 -1.49
C LEU A 47 -17.46 1.45 -1.90
N SER A 48 -17.82 0.26 -2.41
CA SER A 48 -16.87 -0.73 -2.91
C SER A 48 -16.11 -0.22 -4.14
N ILE A 49 -16.80 0.41 -5.09
CA ILE A 49 -16.20 0.99 -6.31
C ILE A 49 -15.26 2.15 -5.94
N VAL A 50 -15.69 3.04 -5.04
CA VAL A 50 -14.88 4.17 -4.58
C VAL A 50 -13.60 3.68 -3.89
N GLY A 51 -13.71 2.67 -3.03
CA GLY A 51 -12.54 2.04 -2.38
C GLY A 51 -11.55 1.46 -3.39
N PHE A 52 -12.04 0.78 -4.42
CA PHE A 52 -11.20 0.22 -5.48
C PHE A 52 -10.43 1.29 -6.27
N ILE A 53 -11.10 2.39 -6.63
CA ILE A 53 -10.47 3.51 -7.36
C ILE A 53 -9.41 4.20 -6.50
N LEU A 54 -9.69 4.44 -5.21
CA LEU A 54 -8.73 5.05 -4.29
C LEU A 54 -7.48 4.18 -4.09
N GLY A 55 -7.65 2.86 -3.97
CA GLY A 55 -6.53 1.92 -3.88
C GLY A 55 -5.61 1.98 -5.10
N LYS A 56 -6.18 2.03 -6.32
CA LYS A 56 -5.40 2.16 -7.56
C LYS A 56 -4.61 3.46 -7.67
N ILE A 57 -5.08 4.54 -7.03
CA ILE A 57 -4.36 5.82 -7.00
C ILE A 57 -3.18 5.76 -6.04
N GLN A 58 -3.31 5.08 -4.89
CA GLN A 58 -2.20 4.91 -3.94
C GLN A 58 -1.05 4.07 -4.54
N GLU A 59 -1.35 2.97 -5.23
CA GLU A 59 -0.33 2.14 -5.89
C GLU A 59 0.54 2.97 -6.86
N LYS A 60 -0.07 3.91 -7.61
CA LYS A 60 0.65 4.78 -8.53
C LYS A 60 1.56 5.80 -7.83
N LYS A 61 1.17 6.29 -6.65
CA LYS A 61 1.98 7.23 -5.88
C LYS A 61 3.22 6.56 -5.32
N GLU A 62 3.08 5.37 -4.73
CA GLU A 62 4.21 4.60 -4.23
C GLU A 62 5.19 4.20 -5.34
N PHE A 63 4.68 3.84 -6.51
CA PHE A 63 5.53 3.53 -7.66
C PHE A 63 6.32 4.76 -8.12
N LYS A 64 5.68 5.93 -8.22
CA LYS A 64 6.34 7.19 -8.58
C LYS A 64 7.41 7.58 -7.57
N GLU A 65 7.15 7.41 -6.28
CA GLU A 65 8.13 7.69 -5.22
C GLU A 65 9.32 6.74 -5.23
N ARG A 66 9.13 5.46 -5.59
CA ARG A 66 10.25 4.51 -5.77
C ARG A 66 11.13 4.91 -6.95
N VAL A 67 10.53 5.24 -8.10
CA VAL A 67 11.26 5.71 -9.29
C VAL A 67 12.00 7.03 -8.99
N GLU A 68 11.36 7.99 -8.31
CA GLU A 68 12.03 9.24 -7.90
C GLU A 68 13.11 9.05 -6.82
N ARG A 69 13.03 7.97 -6.03
CA ARG A 69 14.08 7.59 -5.08
C ARG A 69 15.28 6.94 -5.79
N GLU A 70 15.03 6.16 -6.84
CA GLU A 70 16.08 5.64 -7.73
C GLU A 70 16.73 6.76 -8.57
N GLU A 71 15.97 7.76 -9.03
CA GLU A 71 16.54 8.92 -9.74
C GLU A 71 17.37 9.87 -8.85
N ARG A 72 17.37 9.68 -7.52
CA ARG A 72 18.24 10.41 -6.59
C ARG A 72 19.65 9.83 -6.50
N CYS A 73 20.04 8.94 -7.41
CA CYS A 73 21.44 8.57 -7.61
C CYS A 73 22.32 9.81 -7.83
N PHE A 74 23.36 9.91 -7.01
CA PHE A 74 24.26 11.04 -6.84
C PHE A 74 24.93 11.48 -8.16
N ILE A 75 25.07 10.53 -9.09
CA ILE A 75 25.71 10.72 -10.39
C ILE A 75 24.98 11.74 -11.28
N ARG A 76 23.66 11.93 -11.14
CA ARG A 76 22.90 12.79 -12.09
C ARG A 76 23.06 14.28 -11.82
N ARG A 77 23.53 14.69 -10.63
CA ARG A 77 23.64 16.11 -10.28
C ARG A 77 24.98 16.74 -10.66
N ASN A 78 25.99 15.98 -11.08
CA ASN A 78 27.35 16.46 -11.36
C ASN A 78 27.93 17.37 -10.25
N THR A 79 27.37 17.37 -9.03
CA THR A 79 27.62 18.37 -7.99
C THR A 79 27.88 17.68 -6.67
N CYS A 80 28.89 18.12 -5.92
CA CYS A 80 29.29 17.47 -4.68
C CYS A 80 28.40 17.98 -3.54
N ASP A 81 27.71 17.09 -2.81
CA ASP A 81 26.93 17.51 -1.65
C ASP A 81 27.79 18.13 -0.53
N SER A 82 29.10 17.85 -0.50
CA SER A 82 30.00 18.38 0.53
C SER A 82 30.60 19.74 0.19
N CYS A 83 30.97 19.99 -1.07
CA CYS A 83 31.60 21.25 -1.47
C CYS A 83 30.75 22.11 -2.42
N GLY A 84 29.60 21.62 -2.87
CA GLY A 84 28.68 22.33 -3.77
C GLY A 84 29.21 22.55 -5.19
N GLU A 85 30.45 22.13 -5.47
CA GLU A 85 31.09 22.32 -6.77
C GLU A 85 30.64 21.28 -7.78
N THR A 86 30.56 21.69 -9.05
CA THR A 86 30.36 20.76 -10.16
C THR A 86 31.66 20.08 -10.52
N PHE A 87 31.74 18.76 -10.39
CA PHE A 87 33.01 18.02 -10.51
C PHE A 87 32.88 16.76 -11.36
N THR A 88 34.00 16.34 -11.95
CA THR A 88 34.16 14.99 -12.51
C THR A 88 34.32 14.03 -11.35
N ILE A 89 33.32 13.16 -11.18
CA ILE A 89 33.36 12.09 -10.19
C ILE A 89 34.36 11.03 -10.67
N ASP A 90 35.44 10.83 -9.92
CA ASP A 90 36.38 9.75 -10.21
C ASP A 90 35.86 8.46 -9.59
N THR A 91 35.78 7.40 -10.40
CA THR A 91 35.42 6.07 -9.91
C THR A 91 36.66 5.45 -9.27
N VAL A 92 36.63 5.26 -7.95
CA VAL A 92 37.76 4.72 -7.19
C VAL A 92 37.82 3.21 -7.29
N GLY A 93 36.66 2.56 -7.27
CA GLY A 93 36.56 1.11 -7.34
C GLY A 93 35.12 0.64 -7.31
N VAL A 94 34.92 -0.58 -7.78
CA VAL A 94 33.65 -1.29 -7.75
C VAL A 94 33.85 -2.54 -6.89
N GLU A 95 32.96 -2.75 -5.93
CA GLU A 95 32.95 -3.90 -5.03
C GLU A 95 31.65 -4.68 -5.21
N GLU A 96 31.74 -5.98 -5.46
CA GLU A 96 30.56 -6.84 -5.49
C GLU A 96 30.12 -7.13 -4.04
N LEU A 97 28.93 -6.68 -3.65
CA LEU A 97 28.40 -6.87 -2.30
C LEU A 97 27.68 -8.21 -2.15
N ASP A 98 26.89 -8.58 -3.15
CA ASP A 98 26.01 -9.74 -3.08
C ASP A 98 25.68 -10.26 -4.49
N ARG A 99 25.46 -11.56 -4.58
CA ARG A 99 25.05 -12.26 -5.79
C ARG A 99 24.01 -13.30 -5.44
N TYR A 100 22.82 -13.12 -5.98
CA TYR A 100 21.70 -14.02 -5.73
C TYR A 100 20.95 -14.37 -7.00
N GLN A 101 20.26 -15.50 -6.95
CA GLN A 101 19.39 -15.96 -8.02
C GLN A 101 17.94 -15.62 -7.67
N THR A 102 17.21 -15.12 -8.65
CA THR A 102 15.76 -14.89 -8.53
C THR A 102 15.06 -15.33 -9.81
N TYR A 103 13.73 -15.26 -9.83
CA TYR A 103 12.93 -15.57 -11.01
C TYR A 103 12.28 -14.31 -11.53
N LYS A 104 12.26 -14.18 -12.86
CA LYS A 104 11.59 -13.09 -13.57
C LYS A 104 10.58 -13.70 -14.54
N GLU A 105 9.39 -13.11 -14.57
CA GLU A 105 8.38 -13.47 -15.56
C GLU A 105 8.66 -12.77 -16.86
N VAL A 106 8.71 -13.55 -17.94
CA VAL A 106 8.95 -13.07 -19.30
C VAL A 106 7.80 -13.53 -20.17
N GLU A 107 7.21 -12.61 -20.91
CA GLU A 107 6.21 -12.91 -21.92
C GLU A 107 6.88 -13.14 -23.27
N GLU A 108 6.68 -14.33 -23.83
CA GLU A 108 7.23 -14.70 -25.14
C GLU A 108 6.12 -14.86 -26.16
N ARG A 109 6.35 -14.30 -27.35
CA ARG A 109 5.43 -14.46 -28.47
C ARG A 109 5.63 -15.83 -29.12
N THR A 110 4.56 -16.60 -29.19
CA THR A 110 4.55 -17.92 -29.82
C THR A 110 4.43 -17.81 -31.34
N ALA A 111 4.90 -18.83 -32.06
CA ALA A 111 4.80 -18.90 -33.52
C ALA A 111 3.35 -18.85 -34.05
N LYS A 112 2.36 -19.23 -33.22
CA LYS A 112 0.93 -19.15 -33.54
C LYS A 112 0.33 -17.76 -33.28
N GLY A 113 1.13 -16.77 -32.90
CA GLY A 113 0.71 -15.40 -32.65
C GLY A 113 0.18 -15.11 -31.24
N GLY A 114 0.02 -16.12 -30.38
CA GLY A 114 -0.34 -15.94 -28.97
C GLY A 114 0.87 -15.60 -28.09
N TYR A 115 0.62 -15.23 -26.84
CA TYR A 115 1.66 -14.97 -25.83
C TYR A 115 1.69 -16.10 -24.81
N LYS A 116 2.88 -16.46 -24.34
CA LYS A 116 3.08 -17.41 -23.25
C LYS A 116 4.00 -16.78 -22.21
N THR A 117 3.54 -16.73 -20.98
CA THR A 117 4.37 -16.33 -19.83
C THR A 117 5.22 -17.51 -19.39
N ARG A 118 6.51 -17.28 -19.15
CA ARG A 118 7.41 -18.26 -18.54
C ARG A 118 8.22 -17.60 -17.44
N GLN A 119 8.56 -18.38 -16.42
CA GLN A 119 9.48 -17.96 -15.38
C GLN A 119 10.90 -18.33 -15.80
N VAL A 120 11.77 -17.33 -15.87
CA VAL A 120 13.19 -17.50 -16.19
C VAL A 120 13.98 -17.22 -14.92
N ARG A 121 14.89 -18.14 -14.57
CA ARG A 121 15.85 -17.89 -13.50
C ARG A 121 16.87 -16.86 -13.99
N ILE A 122 17.03 -15.78 -13.24
CA ILE A 122 18.00 -14.72 -13.50
C ILE A 122 18.99 -14.63 -12.33
N THR A 123 20.22 -14.23 -12.64
CA THR A 123 21.22 -13.91 -11.62
C THR A 123 21.29 -12.40 -11.48
N LYS A 124 21.21 -11.91 -10.25
CA LYS A 124 21.35 -10.50 -9.92
C LYS A 124 22.58 -10.28 -9.08
N VAL A 125 23.28 -9.19 -9.37
CA VAL A 125 24.49 -8.77 -8.65
C VAL A 125 24.25 -7.38 -8.09
N LYS A 126 24.54 -7.20 -6.80
CA LYS A 126 24.60 -5.90 -6.15
C LYS A 126 26.04 -5.43 -6.15
N GLU A 127 26.29 -4.35 -6.87
CA GLU A 127 27.60 -3.72 -6.99
C GLU A 127 27.60 -2.41 -6.20
N LYS A 128 28.62 -2.18 -5.37
CA LYS A 128 28.88 -0.91 -4.72
C LYS A 128 29.98 -0.20 -5.48
N THR A 129 29.63 0.91 -6.11
CA THR A 129 30.60 1.77 -6.78
C THR A 129 30.99 2.90 -5.84
N ASN A 130 32.28 3.00 -5.55
CA ASN A 130 32.84 4.07 -4.72
C ASN A 130 33.33 5.21 -5.63
N TYR A 131 32.94 6.42 -5.25
CA TYR A 131 33.15 7.65 -5.98
C TYR A 131 33.94 8.61 -5.11
N LYS A 132 34.86 9.34 -5.73
CA LYS A 132 35.63 10.38 -5.05
C LYS A 132 35.51 11.71 -5.76
N CYS A 133 35.29 12.75 -4.96
CA CYS A 133 35.32 14.10 -5.46
C CYS A 133 36.75 14.52 -5.77
N SER A 134 37.01 14.86 -7.03
CA SER A 134 38.29 15.37 -7.49
C SER A 134 38.67 16.71 -6.84
N HIS A 135 37.69 17.49 -6.36
CA HIS A 135 37.92 18.80 -5.74
C HIS A 135 38.19 18.73 -4.23
N CYS A 136 37.29 18.11 -3.44
CA CYS A 136 37.41 18.06 -1.98
C CYS A 136 37.91 16.73 -1.43
N GLY A 137 38.07 15.71 -2.28
CA GLY A 137 38.48 14.38 -1.87
C GLY A 137 37.41 13.58 -1.12
N ASN A 138 36.20 14.11 -0.94
CA ASN A 138 35.14 13.40 -0.23
C ASN A 138 34.73 12.12 -0.98
N GLU A 139 34.53 11.05 -0.22
CA GLU A 139 34.19 9.73 -0.72
C GLU A 139 32.69 9.48 -0.55
N THR A 140 32.08 8.99 -1.62
CA THR A 140 30.65 8.66 -1.69
C THR A 140 30.51 7.29 -2.33
N PHE A 141 29.36 6.65 -2.15
CA PHE A 141 29.12 5.34 -2.77
C PHE A 141 27.70 5.24 -3.28
N GLU A 142 27.53 4.45 -4.33
CA GLU A 142 26.24 4.08 -4.89
C GLU A 142 26.15 2.57 -4.97
N ILE A 143 24.97 2.02 -4.68
CA ILE A 143 24.72 0.58 -4.79
C ILE A 143 23.75 0.40 -5.95
N GLU A 144 24.22 -0.28 -7.00
CA GLU A 144 23.43 -0.61 -8.19
C GLU A 144 23.15 -2.11 -8.22
N GLU A 145 21.97 -2.49 -8.70
CA GLU A 145 21.59 -3.89 -8.93
C GLU A 145 21.58 -4.16 -10.44
N ARG A 146 22.48 -5.03 -10.92
CA ARG A 146 22.59 -5.42 -12.32
C ARG A 146 22.08 -6.85 -12.53
N GLU A 147 21.27 -7.05 -13.58
CA GLU A 147 20.91 -8.37 -14.07
C GLU A 147 22.02 -8.91 -15.00
N LEU A 148 22.55 -10.10 -14.70
CA LEU A 148 23.45 -10.83 -15.60
C LEU A 148 22.58 -11.74 -16.49
N SER A 149 22.44 -11.36 -17.76
CA SER A 149 21.75 -12.14 -18.81
C SER A 149 22.66 -13.17 -19.45
#